data_AF-A0A816BAR3-F1
#
_entry.id   AF-A0A816BAR3-F1
#
_cell.length_a   1.000
_cell.length_b   1.000
_cell.length_c   1.000
_cell.angle_alpha   90.00
_cell.angle_beta   90.00
_cell.angle_gamma   90.00
#
_symmetry.space_group_name_H-M   'P 1'
#
loop_
_entity.id
_entity.type
_entity.pdbx_description
1 polymer ?
#
loop_
_entity_poly.entity_id
_entity_poly.type
_entity_poly.pdbx_seq_one_letter_code
_entity_poly.pdbx_strand_id
1 'polypeptide(L)'
;EVDILIVRSATKVTSAIIEGSPRLKLIGRAGTGTDNIDTDTATRHGILVMNTPGGNTLSAAEHTCALICSLARSIPNACTSLKSGAWQRSTFMGEELNGKTLAIIGLGRIGREVAKRMQSFNMKTIGYDPIITAEQSLTFGVEFFELKDLWPLADYITVHVPLITETHHLINSEVLLSCKKGVKLVNVARGGIIDEKALLDALNAGQCGGAALDVFEEEPPVDLKLVQHPGVICTPHLGANTREAQKRVAIELAQQIIDFKQGHSLIGVVNGSAVTSQFGQGNRPILLLSKRLGQIIGASSSSTPAHISLSFNHTVSSHLFEALSIYFSYGYLHEQGNKRVNFVNARHLFEAKIEMVVDKNQELNNVLVIRVTGDSGIKELSGIVCGDHLWLNSVNQCRFIAHVPLDDEKTHVVVQPIQGSFVDHLRDNTSKYQNRISAVFDTVSQTGSNQDQRWCALLL
;
A
#
# COMPACT_ATOMS: atom_id res chain seq x y z
N GLU A 1 9.68 -20.94 17.82
CA GLU A 1 9.53 -22.03 16.82
C GLU A 1 8.46 -21.78 15.74
N VAL A 2 8.02 -20.54 15.49
CA VAL A 2 6.86 -20.28 14.61
C VAL A 2 7.32 -19.73 13.25
N ASP A 3 6.89 -20.35 12.13
CA ASP A 3 7.12 -19.84 10.76
C ASP A 3 6.01 -18.88 10.30
N ILE A 4 4.78 -19.11 10.75
CA ILE A 4 3.59 -18.35 10.36
C ILE A 4 2.76 -18.04 11.59
N LEU A 5 2.44 -16.77 11.80
CA LEU A 5 1.57 -16.30 12.86
C LEU A 5 0.22 -15.87 12.27
N ILE A 6 -0.87 -16.46 12.74
CA ILE A 6 -2.24 -16.07 12.34
C ILE A 6 -2.87 -15.30 13.50
N VAL A 7 -3.42 -14.12 13.22
CA VAL A 7 -4.10 -13.28 14.22
C VAL A 7 -5.45 -12.78 13.74
N ARG A 8 -6.28 -12.39 14.71
CA ARG A 8 -7.50 -11.59 14.54
C ARG A 8 -7.30 -10.23 15.22
N SER A 9 -8.37 -9.48 15.49
CA SER A 9 -8.30 -8.13 16.08
C SER A 9 -7.75 -8.08 17.51
N ALA A 10 -7.99 -9.12 18.33
CA ALA A 10 -7.67 -9.07 19.77
C ALA A 10 -6.15 -9.10 20.06
N THR A 11 -5.36 -9.81 19.25
CA THR A 11 -3.92 -9.97 19.49
C THR A 11 -3.16 -8.80 18.88
N LYS A 12 -2.41 -8.05 19.69
CA LYS A 12 -1.46 -7.04 19.21
C LYS A 12 -0.12 -7.72 18.88
N VAL A 13 0.29 -7.69 17.62
CA VAL A 13 1.58 -8.21 17.14
C VAL A 13 2.60 -7.07 17.20
N THR A 14 3.22 -6.91 18.36
CA THR A 14 4.19 -5.83 18.66
C THR A 14 5.59 -6.14 18.11
N SER A 15 6.46 -5.13 18.07
CA SER A 15 7.88 -5.31 17.75
C SER A 15 8.54 -6.41 18.58
N ALA A 16 8.29 -6.47 19.89
CA ALA A 16 8.85 -7.48 20.78
C ALA A 16 8.47 -8.93 20.37
N ILE A 17 7.23 -9.15 19.89
CA ILE A 17 6.79 -10.46 19.39
C ILE A 17 7.54 -10.80 18.09
N ILE A 18 7.68 -9.82 17.21
CA ILE A 18 8.34 -9.98 15.91
C ILE A 18 9.83 -10.27 16.09
N GLU A 19 10.53 -9.46 16.88
CA GLU A 19 11.97 -9.59 17.17
C GLU A 19 12.29 -10.87 17.93
N GLY A 20 11.41 -11.30 18.83
CA GLY A 20 11.52 -12.57 19.56
C GLY A 20 11.24 -13.81 18.71
N SER A 21 10.85 -13.66 17.43
CA SER A 21 10.42 -14.75 16.55
C SER A 21 11.35 -14.92 15.34
N PRO A 22 12.57 -15.46 15.50
CA PRO A 22 13.60 -15.47 14.45
C PRO A 22 13.29 -16.36 13.23
N ARG A 23 12.27 -17.23 13.32
CA ARG A 23 11.81 -18.07 12.20
C ARG A 23 10.57 -17.54 11.50
N LEU A 24 9.97 -16.48 12.02
CA LEU A 24 8.72 -15.93 11.50
C LEU A 24 8.97 -15.41 10.08
N LYS A 25 8.10 -15.81 9.15
CA LYS A 25 8.16 -15.43 7.73
C LYS A 25 6.90 -14.72 7.27
N LEU A 26 5.77 -15.03 7.91
CA LEU A 26 4.47 -14.50 7.53
C LEU A 26 3.58 -14.24 8.75
N ILE A 27 2.94 -13.07 8.78
CA ILE A 27 1.88 -12.71 9.71
C ILE A 27 0.59 -12.56 8.89
N GLY A 28 -0.36 -13.46 9.13
CA GLY A 28 -1.65 -13.48 8.48
C GLY A 28 -2.74 -12.90 9.37
N ARG A 29 -3.38 -11.81 8.95
CA ARG A 29 -4.53 -11.23 9.63
C ARG A 29 -5.82 -11.74 9.00
N ALA A 30 -6.61 -12.47 9.77
CA ALA A 30 -7.95 -12.89 9.37
C ALA A 30 -8.96 -11.72 9.50
N GLY A 31 -8.96 -10.86 8.50
CA GLY A 31 -9.77 -9.64 8.36
C GLY A 31 -9.03 -8.55 7.56
N THR A 32 -9.69 -7.43 7.28
CA THR A 32 -9.14 -6.36 6.42
C THR A 32 -8.15 -5.42 7.10
N GLY A 33 -8.50 -4.81 8.23
CA GLY A 33 -7.58 -3.93 8.98
C GLY A 33 -6.37 -4.67 9.56
N THR A 34 -5.23 -4.00 9.61
CA THR A 34 -3.95 -4.53 10.09
C THR A 34 -3.36 -3.69 11.23
N ASP A 35 -4.20 -2.84 11.85
CA ASP A 35 -3.83 -1.85 12.88
C ASP A 35 -3.29 -2.49 14.16
N ASN A 36 -3.52 -3.79 14.35
CA ASN A 36 -3.00 -4.58 15.47
C ASN A 36 -1.63 -5.23 15.17
N ILE A 37 -1.00 -4.91 14.05
CA ILE A 37 0.29 -5.47 13.62
C ILE A 37 1.28 -4.33 13.39
N ASP A 38 2.45 -4.41 14.01
CA ASP A 38 3.57 -3.52 13.70
C ASP A 38 4.17 -3.91 12.34
N THR A 39 3.58 -3.35 11.28
CA THR A 39 3.98 -3.60 9.90
C THR A 39 5.38 -3.09 9.60
N ASP A 40 5.84 -2.04 10.26
CA ASP A 40 7.17 -1.47 10.04
C ASP A 40 8.25 -2.38 10.58
N THR A 41 8.08 -2.90 11.80
CA THR A 41 8.99 -3.90 12.36
C THR A 41 8.94 -5.20 11.56
N ALA A 42 7.75 -5.65 11.15
CA ALA A 42 7.64 -6.82 10.26
C ALA A 42 8.42 -6.61 8.96
N THR A 43 8.30 -5.42 8.36
CA THR A 43 9.02 -5.04 7.13
C THR A 43 10.52 -5.03 7.36
N ARG A 44 11.05 -4.39 8.41
CA ARG A 44 12.49 -4.41 8.75
C ARG A 44 13.05 -5.83 8.83
N HIS A 45 12.28 -6.75 9.41
CA HIS A 45 12.67 -8.14 9.59
C HIS A 45 12.40 -9.02 8.35
N GLY A 46 11.89 -8.46 7.26
CA GLY A 46 11.59 -9.20 6.03
C GLY A 46 10.42 -10.17 6.18
N ILE A 47 9.52 -9.90 7.12
CA ILE A 47 8.34 -10.71 7.42
C ILE A 47 7.16 -10.17 6.62
N LEU A 48 6.53 -11.05 5.85
CA LEU A 48 5.37 -10.70 5.05
C LEU A 48 4.14 -10.53 5.93
N VAL A 49 3.40 -9.44 5.78
CA VAL A 49 2.10 -9.23 6.42
C VAL A 49 1.02 -9.37 5.35
N MET A 50 0.03 -10.21 5.61
CA MET A 50 -1.11 -10.43 4.73
C MET A 50 -2.43 -10.23 5.48
N ASN A 51 -3.44 -9.74 4.77
CA ASN A 51 -4.80 -9.57 5.24
C ASN A 51 -5.80 -10.22 4.28
N THR A 52 -7.09 -10.17 4.63
CA THR A 52 -8.18 -10.70 3.79
C THR A 52 -9.09 -9.56 3.36
N PRO A 53 -8.73 -8.80 2.31
CA PRO A 53 -9.32 -7.49 2.03
C PRO A 53 -10.80 -7.54 1.61
N GLY A 54 -11.28 -8.70 1.15
CA GLY A 54 -12.68 -8.87 0.70
C GLY A 54 -13.62 -9.43 1.77
N GLY A 55 -13.13 -10.29 2.67
CA GLY A 55 -13.96 -11.18 3.47
C GLY A 55 -14.98 -10.52 4.41
N ASN A 56 -14.76 -9.27 4.81
CA ASN A 56 -15.65 -8.53 5.73
C ASN A 56 -16.59 -7.52 5.06
N THR A 57 -16.49 -7.30 3.75
CA THR A 57 -17.17 -6.18 3.05
C THR A 57 -18.68 -6.15 3.32
N LEU A 58 -19.36 -7.28 3.09
CA LEU A 58 -20.81 -7.36 3.21
C LEU A 58 -21.28 -7.15 4.65
N SER A 59 -20.61 -7.78 5.61
CA SER A 59 -21.00 -7.69 7.03
C SER A 59 -20.79 -6.28 7.59
N ALA A 60 -19.72 -5.60 7.19
CA ALA A 60 -19.50 -4.21 7.60
C ALA A 60 -20.53 -3.25 6.98
N ALA A 61 -20.89 -3.47 5.71
CA ALA A 61 -21.95 -2.71 5.06
C ALA A 61 -23.32 -2.93 5.71
N GLU A 62 -23.67 -4.19 6.01
CA GLU A 62 -24.92 -4.54 6.72
C GLU A 62 -24.97 -3.91 8.11
N HIS A 63 -23.86 -3.96 8.87
CA HIS A 63 -23.77 -3.33 10.18
C HIS A 63 -23.93 -1.80 10.10
N THR A 64 -23.31 -1.17 9.11
CA THR A 64 -23.49 0.27 8.84
C THR A 64 -24.95 0.61 8.57
N CYS A 65 -25.61 -0.12 7.66
CA CYS A 65 -27.03 0.08 7.35
C CYS A 65 -27.93 -0.15 8.59
N ALA A 66 -27.63 -1.17 9.39
CA ALA A 66 -28.36 -1.45 10.63
C ALA A 66 -28.23 -0.30 11.64
N LEU A 67 -27.04 0.28 11.77
CA LEU A 67 -26.79 1.44 12.63
C LEU A 67 -27.47 2.71 12.11
N ILE A 68 -27.51 2.95 10.80
CA ILE A 68 -28.29 4.05 10.20
C ILE A 68 -29.78 3.90 10.56
N CYS A 69 -30.36 2.72 10.34
CA CYS A 69 -31.75 2.43 10.70
C CYS A 69 -32.00 2.57 12.22
N SER A 70 -31.03 2.17 13.04
CA SER A 70 -31.12 2.27 14.50
C SER A 70 -31.11 3.72 14.98
N LEU A 71 -30.31 4.58 14.35
CA LEU A 71 -30.31 6.03 14.61
C LEU A 71 -31.61 6.70 14.21
N ALA A 72 -32.18 6.33 13.06
CA ALA A 72 -33.45 6.89 12.61
C ALA A 72 -34.59 6.63 13.60
N ARG A 73 -34.54 5.52 14.34
CA ARG A 73 -35.65 5.01 15.16
C ARG A 73 -35.34 4.83 16.65
N SER A 74 -34.15 5.22 17.11
CA SER A 74 -33.68 5.06 18.50
C SER A 74 -33.86 3.64 19.05
N ILE A 75 -33.63 2.61 18.22
CA ILE A 75 -33.99 1.21 18.52
C ILE A 75 -33.38 0.71 19.85
N PRO A 76 -32.06 0.88 20.12
CA PRO A 76 -31.46 0.34 21.35
C PRO A 76 -32.03 0.98 22.62
N ASN A 77 -32.25 2.30 22.60
CA ASN A 77 -32.80 3.04 23.74
C ASN A 77 -34.26 2.65 24.00
N ALA A 78 -35.09 2.55 22.95
CA ALA A 78 -36.47 2.10 23.06
C ALA A 78 -36.59 0.66 23.58
N CYS A 79 -35.72 -0.24 23.11
CA CYS A 79 -35.63 -1.61 23.60
C CYS A 79 -35.25 -1.66 25.08
N THR A 80 -34.26 -0.85 25.49
CA THR A 80 -33.83 -0.75 26.88
C THR A 80 -34.94 -0.22 27.80
N SER A 81 -35.69 0.81 27.36
CA SER A 81 -36.86 1.33 28.07
C SER A 81 -37.91 0.24 28.31
N LEU A 82 -38.26 -0.54 27.29
CA LEU A 82 -39.26 -1.60 27.47
C LEU A 82 -38.76 -2.72 28.38
N LYS A 83 -37.48 -3.09 28.29
CA LYS A 83 -36.86 -4.09 29.18
C LYS A 83 -36.82 -3.64 30.64
N SER A 84 -36.77 -2.34 30.91
CA SER A 84 -36.89 -1.79 32.27
C SER A 84 -38.34 -1.64 32.75
N GLY A 85 -39.32 -2.03 31.93
CA GLY A 85 -40.75 -1.92 32.24
C GLY A 85 -41.37 -0.56 31.92
N ALA A 86 -40.63 0.36 31.30
CA ALA A 86 -41.11 1.70 30.98
C ALA A 86 -41.73 1.78 29.57
N TRP A 87 -42.97 2.27 29.48
CA TRP A 87 -43.67 2.52 28.22
C TRP A 87 -43.55 4.00 27.78
N GLN A 88 -42.43 4.36 27.15
CA GLN A 88 -42.08 5.74 26.77
C GLN A 88 -42.39 6.05 25.30
N ARG A 89 -43.59 5.71 24.81
CA ARG A 89 -43.96 5.87 23.40
C ARG A 89 -43.79 7.31 22.86
N SER A 90 -44.13 8.32 23.65
CA SER A 90 -44.06 9.73 23.24
C SER A 90 -42.62 10.28 23.19
N THR A 91 -41.68 9.65 23.91
CA THR A 91 -40.28 10.07 23.96
C THR A 91 -39.53 9.69 22.68
N PHE A 92 -39.83 8.52 22.10
CA PHE A 92 -39.11 7.98 20.94
C PHE A 92 -39.78 8.37 19.62
N MET A 93 -39.69 9.65 19.25
CA MET A 93 -40.08 10.12 17.92
C MET A 93 -38.93 9.86 16.94
N GLY A 94 -39.16 8.95 15.99
CA GLY A 94 -38.19 8.65 14.92
C GLY A 94 -38.37 9.51 13.68
N GLU A 95 -37.58 9.22 12.66
CA GLU A 95 -37.72 9.82 11.33
C GLU A 95 -37.70 8.77 10.22
N GLU A 96 -38.21 9.17 9.06
CA GLU A 96 -38.12 8.38 7.83
C GLU A 96 -36.78 8.62 7.14
N LEU A 97 -36.21 7.55 6.59
CA LEU A 97 -35.02 7.62 5.73
C LEU A 97 -35.37 8.02 4.30
N ASN A 98 -36.60 7.77 3.85
CA ASN A 98 -37.07 8.10 2.51
C ASN A 98 -36.85 9.59 2.20
N GLY A 99 -36.16 9.87 1.10
CA GLY A 99 -35.84 11.23 0.64
C GLY A 99 -34.73 11.94 1.40
N LYS A 100 -34.15 11.34 2.44
CA LYS A 100 -32.99 11.90 3.17
C LYS A 100 -31.70 11.71 2.37
N THR A 101 -30.75 12.61 2.59
CA THR A 101 -29.42 12.55 1.96
C THR A 101 -28.42 11.84 2.86
N LEU A 102 -27.86 10.73 2.37
CA LEU A 102 -26.72 10.04 2.94
C LEU A 102 -25.44 10.43 2.20
N ALA A 103 -24.53 11.07 2.93
CA ALA A 103 -23.16 11.30 2.52
C ALA A 103 -22.27 10.11 2.86
N ILE A 104 -21.54 9.61 1.87
CA ILE A 104 -20.66 8.44 1.99
C ILE A 104 -19.22 8.90 1.69
N ILE A 105 -18.37 8.89 2.72
CA ILE A 105 -16.97 9.28 2.61
C ILE A 105 -16.13 8.01 2.48
N GLY A 106 -15.52 7.81 1.32
CA GLY A 106 -14.91 6.54 0.92
C GLY A 106 -15.89 5.68 0.11
N LEU A 107 -15.64 5.60 -1.20
CA LEU A 107 -16.47 4.91 -2.19
C LEU A 107 -15.87 3.57 -2.64
N GLY A 108 -15.00 3.01 -1.80
CA GLY A 108 -14.47 1.67 -1.94
C GLY A 108 -15.53 0.56 -1.77
N ARG A 109 -15.06 -0.66 -1.49
CA ARG A 109 -15.91 -1.86 -1.43
C ARG A 109 -17.10 -1.72 -0.49
N ILE A 110 -16.88 -1.23 0.74
CA ILE A 110 -17.94 -1.10 1.75
C ILE A 110 -18.88 0.06 1.41
N GLY A 111 -18.36 1.25 1.11
CA GLY A 111 -19.17 2.42 0.78
C GLY A 111 -20.13 2.18 -0.39
N ARG A 112 -19.68 1.45 -1.42
CA ARG A 112 -20.55 1.03 -2.54
C ARG A 112 -21.69 0.12 -2.09
N GLU A 113 -21.40 -0.88 -1.26
CA GLU A 113 -22.41 -1.81 -0.75
C GLU A 113 -23.42 -1.12 0.19
N VAL A 114 -22.97 -0.12 0.96
CA VAL A 114 -23.83 0.74 1.77
C VAL A 114 -24.73 1.59 0.87
N ALA A 115 -24.17 2.26 -0.15
CA ALA A 115 -24.94 3.08 -1.09
C ALA A 115 -26.10 2.29 -1.71
N LYS A 116 -25.78 1.12 -2.28
CA LYS A 116 -26.77 0.23 -2.91
C LYS A 116 -27.92 -0.15 -1.98
N ARG A 117 -27.65 -0.40 -0.70
CA ARG A 117 -28.66 -0.76 0.30
C ARG A 117 -29.47 0.44 0.75
N MET A 118 -28.84 1.59 1.00
CA MET A 118 -29.55 2.78 1.47
C MET A 118 -30.39 3.43 0.37
N GLN A 119 -30.02 3.27 -0.89
CA GLN A 119 -30.86 3.62 -2.04
C GLN A 119 -32.17 2.82 -2.08
N SER A 120 -32.22 1.57 -1.58
CA SER A 120 -33.49 0.82 -1.50
C SER A 120 -34.41 1.31 -0.36
N PHE A 121 -33.92 2.18 0.51
CA PHE A 121 -34.73 2.98 1.44
C PHE A 121 -35.10 4.35 0.85
N ASN A 122 -34.84 4.55 -0.45
CA ASN A 122 -35.07 5.80 -1.17
C ASN A 122 -34.27 7.00 -0.61
N MET A 123 -33.12 6.75 0.02
CA MET A 123 -32.19 7.82 0.36
C MET A 123 -31.49 8.34 -0.90
N LYS A 124 -31.25 9.64 -0.97
CA LYS A 124 -30.31 10.23 -1.93
C LYS A 124 -28.89 9.95 -1.44
N THR A 125 -28.06 9.28 -2.24
CA THR A 125 -26.66 9.01 -1.88
C THR A 125 -25.72 9.96 -2.60
N ILE A 126 -24.94 10.71 -1.82
CA ILE A 126 -23.85 11.56 -2.30
C ILE A 126 -22.53 11.06 -1.71
N GLY A 127 -21.39 11.35 -2.31
CA GLY A 127 -20.13 10.85 -1.77
C GLY A 127 -18.88 11.46 -2.35
N TYR A 128 -17.77 11.14 -1.68
CA TYR A 128 -16.43 11.57 -2.05
C TYR A 128 -15.43 10.43 -1.86
N ASP A 129 -14.49 10.32 -2.79
CA ASP A 129 -13.32 9.45 -2.69
C ASP A 129 -12.20 10.03 -3.56
N PRO A 130 -10.95 10.13 -3.09
CA PRO A 130 -9.85 10.69 -3.87
C PRO A 130 -9.40 9.79 -5.03
N ILE A 131 -9.81 8.51 -5.05
CA ILE A 131 -9.40 7.51 -6.05
C ILE A 131 -10.55 7.21 -7.02
N ILE A 132 -11.80 7.17 -6.53
CA ILE A 132 -12.97 6.87 -7.36
C ILE A 132 -13.46 8.13 -8.07
N THR A 133 -13.55 8.08 -9.39
CA THR A 133 -14.01 9.22 -10.19
C THR A 133 -15.52 9.43 -10.11
N ALA A 134 -15.98 10.64 -10.47
CA ALA A 134 -17.41 10.95 -10.56
C ALA A 134 -18.16 9.98 -11.49
N GLU A 135 -17.60 9.67 -12.65
CA GLU A 135 -18.16 8.70 -13.60
C GLU A 135 -18.29 7.31 -12.99
N GLN A 136 -17.26 6.83 -12.28
CA GLN A 136 -17.30 5.55 -11.59
C GLN A 136 -18.36 5.54 -10.49
N SER A 137 -18.46 6.61 -9.70
CA SER A 137 -19.45 6.71 -8.62
C SER A 137 -20.90 6.66 -9.12
N LEU A 138 -21.15 7.25 -10.29
CA LEU A 138 -22.46 7.28 -10.91
C LEU A 138 -22.92 5.88 -11.35
N THR A 139 -21.99 4.97 -11.69
CA THR A 139 -22.33 3.57 -12.05
C THR A 139 -23.04 2.80 -10.94
N PHE A 140 -22.92 3.26 -9.70
CA PHE A 140 -23.63 2.71 -8.53
C PHE A 140 -24.52 3.75 -7.85
N GLY A 141 -24.96 4.79 -8.59
CA GLY A 141 -26.00 5.73 -8.17
C GLY A 141 -25.57 6.72 -7.09
N VAL A 142 -24.27 6.94 -6.88
CA VAL A 142 -23.77 7.95 -5.94
C VAL A 142 -23.39 9.20 -6.72
N GLU A 143 -23.93 10.35 -6.32
CA GLU A 143 -23.53 11.65 -6.88
C GLU A 143 -22.24 12.12 -6.22
N PHE A 144 -21.22 12.40 -7.01
CA PHE A 144 -19.90 12.81 -6.52
C PHE A 144 -19.88 14.30 -6.14
N PHE A 145 -19.28 14.60 -4.99
CA PHE A 145 -19.01 15.97 -4.54
C PHE A 145 -17.61 16.05 -3.93
N GLU A 146 -16.99 17.21 -4.02
CA GLU A 146 -15.84 17.54 -3.16
C GLU A 146 -16.28 17.64 -1.69
N LEU A 147 -15.38 17.29 -0.76
CA LEU A 147 -15.71 17.22 0.68
C LEU A 147 -16.42 18.47 1.21
N LYS A 148 -15.88 19.66 0.92
CA LYS A 148 -16.41 20.95 1.40
C LYS A 148 -17.86 21.22 0.95
N ASP A 149 -18.24 20.72 -0.22
CA ASP A 149 -19.55 20.98 -0.84
C ASP A 149 -20.58 19.92 -0.39
N LEU A 150 -20.10 18.80 0.17
CA LEU A 150 -20.90 17.67 0.60
C LEU A 150 -21.50 17.85 2.00
N TRP A 151 -20.76 18.45 2.94
CA TRP A 151 -21.20 18.67 4.33
C TRP A 151 -22.55 19.36 4.50
N PRO A 152 -22.85 20.49 3.82
CA PRO A 152 -24.11 21.20 4.01
C PRO A 152 -25.32 20.44 3.42
N LEU A 153 -25.11 19.36 2.66
CA LEU A 153 -26.16 18.58 2.01
C LEU A 153 -26.59 17.35 2.83
N ALA A 154 -25.72 16.87 3.72
CA ALA A 154 -25.89 15.59 4.40
C ALA A 154 -26.88 15.65 5.57
N ASP A 155 -27.89 14.77 5.57
CA ASP A 155 -28.69 14.47 6.76
C ASP A 155 -28.02 13.37 7.60
N TYR A 156 -27.36 12.43 6.92
CA TYR A 156 -26.54 11.37 7.48
C TYR A 156 -25.17 11.38 6.84
N ILE A 157 -24.12 11.09 7.61
CA ILE A 157 -22.75 10.89 7.11
C ILE A 157 -22.26 9.53 7.59
N THR A 158 -21.69 8.74 6.68
CA THR A 158 -20.98 7.49 7.00
C THR A 158 -19.57 7.52 6.42
N VAL A 159 -18.60 7.03 7.18
CA VAL A 159 -17.19 6.98 6.78
C VAL A 159 -16.73 5.54 6.53
N HIS A 160 -16.00 5.34 5.44
CA HIS A 160 -15.46 4.07 4.95
C HIS A 160 -14.04 4.23 4.38
N VAL A 161 -13.27 5.13 4.98
CA VAL A 161 -11.87 5.41 4.63
C VAL A 161 -10.90 4.65 5.57
N PRO A 162 -9.66 4.37 5.13
CA PRO A 162 -8.61 3.93 6.07
C PRO A 162 -8.29 5.04 7.07
N LEU A 163 -7.66 4.70 8.21
CA LEU A 163 -7.07 5.68 9.11
C LEU A 163 -5.62 5.95 8.69
N ILE A 164 -5.38 7.14 8.13
CA ILE A 164 -4.09 7.66 7.69
C ILE A 164 -4.01 9.13 8.12
N THR A 165 -2.86 9.78 7.95
CA THR A 165 -2.66 11.19 8.34
C THR A 165 -3.73 12.11 7.77
N GLU A 166 -4.12 11.90 6.51
CA GLU A 166 -5.11 12.70 5.79
C GLU A 166 -6.56 12.46 6.22
N THR A 167 -6.84 11.33 6.86
CA THR A 167 -8.20 10.96 7.32
C THR A 167 -8.35 10.96 8.83
N HIS A 168 -7.25 11.16 9.56
CA HIS A 168 -7.25 11.36 11.00
C HIS A 168 -8.00 12.67 11.32
N HIS A 169 -9.04 12.56 12.15
CA HIS A 169 -9.95 13.65 12.50
C HIS A 169 -10.53 14.36 11.27
N LEU A 170 -10.78 13.61 10.20
CA LEU A 170 -11.44 14.10 8.99
C LEU A 170 -12.79 14.76 9.32
N ILE A 171 -13.53 14.20 10.27
CA ILE A 171 -14.71 14.84 10.84
C ILE A 171 -14.32 15.45 12.18
N ASN A 172 -14.01 16.75 12.15
CA ASN A 172 -13.65 17.56 13.30
C ASN A 172 -14.71 18.65 13.57
N SER A 173 -14.44 19.54 14.53
CA SER A 173 -15.35 20.63 14.91
C SER A 173 -15.74 21.55 13.75
N GLU A 174 -14.82 21.88 12.85
CA GLU A 174 -15.10 22.75 11.70
C GLU A 174 -16.05 22.06 10.72
N VAL A 175 -15.79 20.80 10.40
CA VAL A 175 -16.66 19.99 9.54
C VAL A 175 -18.06 19.88 10.15
N LEU A 176 -18.15 19.55 11.45
CA LEU A 176 -19.44 19.42 12.14
C LEU A 176 -20.25 20.71 12.12
N LEU A 177 -19.61 21.88 12.23
CA LEU A 177 -20.26 23.18 12.12
C LEU A 177 -20.76 23.51 10.71
N SER A 178 -20.10 22.98 9.68
CA SER A 178 -20.50 23.16 8.28
C SER A 178 -21.66 22.24 7.85
N CYS A 179 -21.95 21.20 8.63
CA CYS A 179 -23.06 20.29 8.38
C CYS A 179 -24.43 20.93 8.67
N LYS A 180 -25.49 20.29 8.16
CA LYS A 180 -26.85 20.59 8.61
C LYS A 180 -26.97 20.41 10.12
N LYS A 181 -27.68 21.32 10.78
CA LYS A 181 -28.04 21.15 12.19
C LYS A 181 -28.87 19.86 12.36
N GLY A 182 -28.45 19.01 13.28
CA GLY A 182 -29.07 17.71 13.52
C GLY A 182 -28.54 16.57 12.65
N VAL A 183 -27.43 16.77 11.92
CA VAL A 183 -26.76 15.72 11.14
C VAL A 183 -26.48 14.49 12.01
N LYS A 184 -26.58 13.29 11.43
CA LYS A 184 -26.30 12.03 12.11
C LYS A 184 -25.06 11.36 11.55
N LEU A 185 -24.19 10.85 12.41
CA LEU A 185 -22.91 10.27 12.00
C LEU A 185 -22.88 8.76 12.24
N VAL A 186 -22.23 8.03 11.33
CA VAL A 186 -21.99 6.59 11.46
C VAL A 186 -20.54 6.27 11.16
N ASN A 187 -19.89 5.54 12.08
CA ASN A 187 -18.52 5.07 11.88
C ASN A 187 -18.41 3.57 12.20
N VAL A 188 -18.27 2.78 11.13
CA VAL A 188 -17.95 1.34 11.17
C VAL A 188 -16.62 1.07 10.43
N ALA A 189 -15.79 2.11 10.31
CA ALA A 189 -14.52 2.04 9.62
C ALA A 189 -13.36 1.91 10.62
N ARG A 190 -12.88 3.02 11.17
CA ARG A 190 -11.80 3.07 12.16
C ARG A 190 -12.03 4.18 13.16
N GLY A 191 -11.62 3.96 14.41
CA GLY A 191 -11.48 5.02 15.40
C GLY A 191 -10.54 6.12 14.91
N GLY A 192 -10.72 7.34 15.40
CA GLY A 192 -9.88 8.48 15.03
C GLY A 192 -10.17 9.09 13.65
N ILE A 193 -11.08 8.55 12.84
CA ILE A 193 -11.58 9.27 11.65
C ILE A 193 -12.48 10.44 12.06
N ILE A 194 -13.25 10.24 13.13
CA ILE A 194 -14.07 11.26 13.76
C ILE A 194 -13.34 11.67 15.04
N ASP A 195 -13.13 12.97 15.24
CA ASP A 195 -12.67 13.50 16.52
C ASP A 195 -13.76 13.28 17.57
N GLU A 196 -13.52 12.36 18.50
CA GLU A 196 -14.51 11.95 19.51
C GLU A 196 -14.91 13.08 20.46
N LYS A 197 -13.97 14.01 20.74
CA LYS A 197 -14.24 15.17 21.58
C LYS A 197 -15.11 16.18 20.83
N ALA A 198 -14.75 16.49 19.58
CA ALA A 198 -15.55 17.37 18.73
C ALA A 198 -16.98 16.83 18.54
N LEU A 199 -17.11 15.51 18.38
CA LEU A 199 -18.39 14.84 18.28
C LEU A 199 -19.22 15.00 19.56
N LEU A 200 -18.62 14.75 20.73
CA LEU A 200 -19.30 14.93 22.02
C LEU A 200 -19.79 16.38 22.21
N ASP A 201 -18.95 17.35 21.88
CA ASP A 201 -19.31 18.78 21.97
C ASP A 201 -20.46 19.13 21.01
N ALA A 202 -20.42 18.61 19.78
CA ALA A 202 -21.46 18.82 18.78
C ALA A 202 -22.80 18.14 19.16
N LEU A 203 -22.75 16.98 19.80
CA LEU A 203 -23.94 16.29 20.33
C LEU A 203 -24.58 17.11 21.46
N ASN A 204 -23.78 17.59 22.41
CA ASN A 204 -24.24 18.42 23.52
C ASN A 204 -24.85 19.76 23.03
N ALA A 205 -24.26 20.35 21.98
CA ALA A 205 -24.75 21.57 21.35
C ALA A 205 -25.98 21.36 20.44
N GLY A 206 -26.35 20.12 20.15
CA GLY A 206 -27.40 19.77 19.19
C GLY A 206 -27.06 20.10 17.73
N GLN A 207 -25.78 20.32 17.43
CA GLN A 207 -25.28 20.41 16.05
C GLN A 207 -25.31 19.03 15.40
N CYS A 208 -24.88 17.99 16.13
CA CYS A 208 -25.05 16.59 15.77
C CYS A 208 -26.32 16.04 16.45
N GLY A 209 -27.23 15.47 15.67
CA GLY A 209 -28.50 14.92 16.16
C GLY A 209 -28.39 13.49 16.71
N GLY A 210 -27.23 12.84 16.52
CA GLY A 210 -26.96 11.51 17.03
C GLY A 210 -25.79 10.85 16.30
N ALA A 211 -25.16 9.86 16.93
CA ALA A 211 -24.05 9.14 16.34
C ALA A 211 -24.13 7.63 16.60
N ALA A 212 -23.69 6.82 15.63
CA ALA A 212 -23.53 5.39 15.78
C ALA A 212 -22.08 4.98 15.53
N LEU A 213 -21.43 4.43 16.55
CA LEU A 213 -19.99 4.14 16.55
C LEU A 213 -19.76 2.66 16.84
N ASP A 214 -19.11 1.97 15.90
CA ASP A 214 -18.63 0.61 16.11
C ASP A 214 -17.16 0.56 16.55
N VAL A 215 -16.44 1.67 16.39
CA VAL A 215 -14.98 1.77 16.55
C VAL A 215 -14.64 3.05 17.30
N PHE A 216 -13.53 3.02 18.05
CA PHE A 216 -13.09 4.09 18.94
C PHE A 216 -11.60 4.36 18.78
N GLU A 217 -11.14 5.59 19.08
CA GLU A 217 -9.72 5.96 19.06
C GLU A 217 -8.89 5.03 19.95
N GLU A 218 -9.40 4.73 21.13
CA GLU A 218 -8.86 3.73 22.03
C GLU A 218 -9.86 2.57 22.20
N GLU A 219 -9.41 1.34 21.95
CA GLU A 219 -10.23 0.14 22.07
C GLU A 219 -9.60 -0.87 23.05
N PRO A 220 -10.24 -1.17 24.19
CA PRO A 220 -11.55 -0.65 24.67
C PRO A 220 -11.51 0.83 25.10
N PRO A 221 -12.61 1.60 24.94
CA PRO A 221 -12.64 3.01 25.30
C PRO A 221 -12.52 3.22 26.81
N VAL A 222 -11.60 4.11 27.20
CA VAL A 222 -11.39 4.49 28.60
C VAL A 222 -12.28 5.66 29.01
N ASP A 223 -12.42 6.70 28.16
CA ASP A 223 -13.42 7.75 28.37
C ASP A 223 -14.79 7.26 27.87
N LEU A 224 -15.71 7.07 28.82
CA LEU A 224 -17.04 6.55 28.55
C LEU A 224 -18.09 7.64 28.27
N LYS A 225 -17.74 8.94 28.27
CA LYS A 225 -18.73 10.03 28.07
C LYS A 225 -19.50 9.87 26.76
N LEU A 226 -18.80 9.56 25.67
CA LEU A 226 -19.42 9.36 24.38
C LEU A 226 -20.28 8.09 24.35
N VAL A 227 -19.76 6.99 24.92
CA VAL A 227 -20.47 5.70 25.08
C VAL A 227 -21.76 5.86 25.90
N GLN A 228 -21.76 6.74 26.91
CA GLN A 228 -22.89 6.97 27.81
C GLN A 228 -23.87 8.04 27.30
N HIS A 229 -23.52 8.78 26.25
CA HIS A 229 -24.35 9.86 25.75
C HIS A 229 -25.67 9.30 25.16
N PRO A 230 -26.86 9.83 25.52
CA PRO A 230 -28.15 9.25 25.13
C PRO A 230 -28.41 9.29 23.61
N GLY A 231 -27.78 10.21 22.90
CA GLY A 231 -27.81 10.30 21.43
C GLY A 231 -26.80 9.40 20.71
N VAL A 232 -26.05 8.58 21.44
CA VAL A 232 -25.03 7.69 20.87
C VAL A 232 -25.49 6.24 20.94
N ILE A 233 -25.34 5.53 19.82
CA ILE A 233 -25.45 4.07 19.74
C ILE A 233 -24.04 3.53 19.55
N CYS A 234 -23.60 2.62 20.40
CA CYS A 234 -22.27 2.04 20.27
C CYS A 234 -22.30 0.51 20.23
N THR A 235 -21.36 -0.06 19.48
CA THR A 235 -21.10 -1.50 19.45
C THR A 235 -19.59 -1.78 19.57
N PRO A 236 -19.20 -2.91 20.17
CA PRO A 236 -17.78 -3.21 20.44
C PRO A 236 -17.09 -3.84 19.21
N HIS A 237 -16.89 -3.04 18.15
CA HIS A 237 -16.16 -3.45 16.93
C HIS A 237 -16.72 -4.73 16.28
N LEU A 238 -18.02 -4.72 16.00
CA LEU A 238 -18.78 -5.85 15.49
C LEU A 238 -18.92 -5.89 13.97
N GLY A 239 -18.45 -4.87 13.22
CA GLY A 239 -18.67 -4.76 11.77
C GLY A 239 -18.26 -6.00 10.96
N ALA A 240 -17.25 -6.75 11.41
CA ALA A 240 -16.83 -8.01 10.79
C ALA A 240 -17.20 -9.28 11.59
N ASN A 241 -17.91 -9.13 12.72
CA ASN A 241 -18.15 -10.21 13.67
C ASN A 241 -19.43 -11.01 13.34
N THR A 242 -19.45 -11.61 12.14
CA THR A 242 -20.51 -12.50 11.66
C THR A 242 -19.97 -13.88 11.35
N ARG A 243 -20.81 -14.92 11.42
CA ARG A 243 -20.39 -16.30 11.11
C ARG A 243 -19.84 -16.40 9.69
N GLU A 244 -20.48 -15.70 8.76
CA GLU A 244 -20.17 -15.68 7.35
C GLU A 244 -18.84 -14.97 7.08
N ALA A 245 -18.61 -13.80 7.67
CA ALA A 245 -17.33 -13.10 7.53
C ALA A 245 -16.19 -13.91 8.15
N GLN A 246 -16.37 -14.44 9.36
CA GLN A 246 -15.35 -15.26 10.03
C GLN A 246 -14.98 -16.50 9.22
N LYS A 247 -15.95 -17.15 8.55
CA LYS A 247 -15.69 -18.25 7.63
C LYS A 247 -14.94 -17.81 6.38
N ARG A 248 -15.38 -16.73 5.72
CA ARG A 248 -14.73 -16.21 4.50
C ARG A 248 -13.27 -15.83 4.75
N VAL A 249 -12.98 -15.05 5.79
CA VAL A 249 -11.61 -14.62 6.10
C VAL A 249 -10.72 -15.79 6.49
N ALA A 250 -11.25 -16.81 7.17
CA ALA A 250 -10.48 -18.01 7.51
C ALA A 250 -10.08 -18.80 6.26
N ILE A 251 -11.01 -19.01 5.32
CA ILE A 251 -10.75 -19.71 4.06
C ILE A 251 -9.79 -18.91 3.20
N GLU A 252 -10.02 -17.61 3.05
CA GLU A 252 -9.17 -16.71 2.26
C GLU A 252 -7.73 -16.69 2.77
N LEU A 253 -7.54 -16.55 4.08
CA LEU A 253 -6.19 -16.54 4.66
C LEU A 253 -5.51 -17.91 4.58
N ALA A 254 -6.25 -19.00 4.76
CA ALA A 254 -5.70 -20.35 4.60
C ALA A 254 -5.20 -20.56 3.16
N GLN A 255 -5.97 -20.13 2.16
CA GLN A 255 -5.57 -20.21 0.76
C GLN A 255 -4.33 -19.35 0.48
N GLN A 256 -4.29 -18.11 0.98
CA GLN A 256 -3.12 -17.23 0.86
C GLN A 256 -1.85 -17.85 1.45
N ILE A 257 -1.96 -18.57 2.57
CA ILE A 257 -0.84 -19.28 3.19
C ILE A 257 -0.36 -20.45 2.31
N ILE A 258 -1.29 -21.19 1.71
CA ILE A 258 -0.98 -22.26 0.74
C ILE A 258 -0.24 -21.66 -0.46
N ASP A 259 -0.76 -20.58 -1.01
CA ASP A 259 -0.18 -19.88 -2.16
C ASP A 259 1.23 -19.36 -1.84
N PHE A 260 1.43 -18.79 -0.65
CA PHE A 260 2.75 -18.39 -0.15
C PHE A 260 3.73 -19.56 -0.09
N LYS A 261 3.28 -20.74 0.39
CA LYS A 261 4.14 -21.93 0.47
C LYS A 261 4.45 -22.53 -0.89
N GLN A 262 3.54 -22.39 -1.85
CA GLN A 262 3.69 -22.91 -3.22
C GLN A 262 4.38 -21.91 -4.16
N GLY A 263 4.67 -20.69 -3.70
CA GLY A 263 5.27 -19.65 -4.54
C GLY A 263 4.31 -19.11 -5.60
N HIS A 264 3.01 -19.22 -5.35
CA HIS A 264 1.97 -18.67 -6.19
C HIS A 264 1.80 -17.16 -5.96
N SER A 265 0.97 -16.57 -6.82
CA SER A 265 0.50 -15.19 -6.69
C SER A 265 -0.16 -14.91 -5.35
N LEU A 266 0.25 -13.83 -4.69
CA LEU A 266 -0.26 -13.45 -3.36
C LEU A 266 -1.24 -12.29 -3.45
N ILE A 267 -2.39 -12.45 -2.78
CA ILE A 267 -3.39 -11.41 -2.61
C ILE A 267 -3.40 -10.91 -1.16
N GLY A 268 -3.79 -9.66 -0.93
CA GLY A 268 -3.89 -9.12 0.43
C GLY A 268 -2.55 -8.87 1.12
N VAL A 269 -1.45 -8.77 0.37
CA VAL A 269 -0.16 -8.36 0.95
C VAL A 269 -0.22 -6.90 1.37
N VAL A 270 0.24 -6.62 2.59
CA VAL A 270 0.17 -5.29 3.22
C VAL A 270 1.49 -4.53 3.09
N ASN A 271 2.63 -5.23 3.23
CA ASN A 271 3.96 -4.60 3.34
C ASN A 271 4.98 -5.11 2.31
N GLY A 272 4.51 -5.63 1.17
CA GLY A 272 5.33 -6.29 0.16
C GLY A 272 4.74 -6.17 -1.23
N SER A 273 4.51 -4.94 -1.70
CA SER A 273 3.93 -4.62 -3.01
C SER A 273 4.65 -5.36 -4.15
N ALA A 274 5.98 -5.45 -4.12
CA ALA A 274 6.78 -6.21 -5.07
C ALA A 274 6.53 -7.73 -5.10
N VAL A 275 6.00 -8.30 -4.01
CA VAL A 275 5.77 -9.74 -3.81
C VAL A 275 4.40 -10.19 -4.33
N THR A 276 3.49 -9.24 -4.59
CA THR A 276 2.08 -9.52 -4.96
C THR A 276 1.87 -10.10 -6.35
N SER A 277 2.91 -10.38 -7.13
CA SER A 277 2.84 -11.00 -8.48
C SER A 277 1.96 -10.27 -9.51
N GLN A 278 1.51 -9.04 -9.22
CA GLN A 278 0.66 -8.24 -10.11
C GLN A 278 1.40 -7.58 -11.27
N PHE A 279 2.70 -7.73 -11.36
CA PHE A 279 3.41 -7.42 -12.59
C PHE A 279 3.05 -8.54 -13.57
N GLY A 280 1.96 -8.35 -14.32
CA GLY A 280 1.56 -9.25 -15.40
C GLY A 280 2.77 -9.65 -16.24
N GLN A 281 2.74 -10.83 -16.87
CA GLN A 281 3.92 -11.44 -17.49
C GLN A 281 4.80 -10.46 -18.30
N GLY A 282 4.22 -9.42 -18.92
CA GLY A 282 4.94 -8.37 -19.66
C GLY A 282 5.87 -7.45 -18.84
N ASN A 283 5.68 -7.27 -17.52
CA ASN A 283 6.54 -6.40 -16.70
C ASN A 283 7.68 -7.15 -15.99
N ARG A 284 7.66 -8.49 -16.00
CA ARG A 284 8.70 -9.30 -15.34
C ARG A 284 10.11 -8.98 -15.88
N PRO A 285 10.35 -8.86 -17.20
CA PRO A 285 11.69 -8.59 -17.70
C PRO A 285 12.26 -7.26 -17.18
N ILE A 286 11.48 -6.16 -17.14
CA ILE A 286 12.00 -4.87 -16.69
C ILE A 286 12.36 -4.86 -15.19
N LEU A 287 11.63 -5.62 -14.37
CA LEU A 287 11.96 -5.81 -12.96
C LEU A 287 13.25 -6.62 -12.77
N LEU A 288 13.43 -7.69 -13.54
CA LEU A 288 14.68 -8.46 -13.53
C LEU A 288 15.84 -7.58 -13.99
N LEU A 289 15.67 -6.75 -15.01
CA LEU A 289 16.69 -5.81 -15.44
C LEU A 289 17.10 -4.89 -14.30
N SER A 290 16.13 -4.32 -13.58
CA SER A 290 16.37 -3.46 -12.42
C SER A 290 17.18 -4.16 -11.33
N LYS A 291 16.85 -5.41 -11.00
CA LYS A 291 17.63 -6.26 -10.08
C LYS A 291 19.07 -6.46 -10.58
N ARG A 292 19.25 -6.80 -11.86
CA ARG A 292 20.59 -7.02 -12.46
C ARG A 292 21.44 -5.75 -12.42
N LEU A 293 20.87 -4.59 -12.77
CA LEU A 293 21.58 -3.31 -12.67
C LEU A 293 21.97 -3.00 -11.22
N GLY A 294 21.09 -3.30 -10.25
CA GLY A 294 21.41 -3.20 -8.82
C GLY A 294 22.60 -4.06 -8.41
N GLN A 295 22.66 -5.31 -8.87
CA GLN A 295 23.81 -6.21 -8.62
C GLN A 295 25.10 -5.66 -9.24
N ILE A 296 25.06 -5.15 -10.47
CA ILE A 296 26.25 -4.59 -11.13
C ILE A 296 26.78 -3.36 -10.37
N ILE A 297 25.89 -2.46 -9.95
CA ILE A 297 26.28 -1.34 -9.09
C ILE A 297 26.85 -1.85 -7.78
N GLY A 298 26.17 -2.78 -7.10
CA GLY A 298 26.63 -3.40 -5.86
C GLY A 298 28.03 -3.99 -5.98
N ALA A 299 28.31 -4.76 -7.03
CA ALA A 299 29.62 -5.38 -7.25
C ALA A 299 30.74 -4.37 -7.57
N SER A 300 30.38 -3.19 -8.09
CA SER A 300 31.34 -2.17 -8.53
C SER A 300 31.50 -0.99 -7.59
N SER A 301 30.66 -0.89 -6.56
CA SER A 301 30.74 0.11 -5.50
C SER A 301 31.84 -0.24 -4.50
N SER A 302 32.91 0.55 -4.47
CA SER A 302 33.95 0.47 -3.44
C SER A 302 33.55 1.08 -2.11
N SER A 303 32.58 2.01 -2.12
CA SER A 303 31.94 2.60 -0.94
C SER A 303 30.42 2.68 -1.12
N THR A 304 29.70 2.88 -0.02
CA THR A 304 28.25 3.10 -0.06
C THR A 304 27.96 4.45 -0.73
N PRO A 305 27.19 4.51 -1.82
CA PRO A 305 26.86 5.77 -2.48
C PRO A 305 25.93 6.61 -1.60
N ALA A 306 26.01 7.93 -1.75
CA ALA A 306 25.12 8.84 -1.01
C ALA A 306 23.71 8.87 -1.63
N HIS A 307 23.65 8.88 -2.97
CA HIS A 307 22.41 9.08 -3.71
C HIS A 307 22.35 8.17 -4.94
N ILE A 308 21.17 7.58 -5.19
CA ILE A 308 20.88 6.80 -6.40
C ILE A 308 19.57 7.31 -7.02
N SER A 309 19.56 7.54 -8.33
CA SER A 309 18.33 7.79 -9.07
C SER A 309 18.00 6.67 -10.07
N LEU A 310 16.72 6.32 -10.12
CA LEU A 310 16.12 5.40 -11.08
C LEU A 310 15.27 6.22 -12.05
N SER A 311 15.62 6.22 -13.34
CA SER A 311 14.85 6.92 -14.37
C SER A 311 14.22 5.93 -15.35
N PHE A 312 12.90 6.03 -15.54
CA PHE A 312 12.14 5.19 -16.48
C PHE A 312 10.95 5.97 -17.07
N ASN A 313 10.28 5.39 -18.08
CA ASN A 313 9.20 6.07 -18.81
C ASN A 313 8.10 6.60 -17.88
N HIS A 314 7.77 7.89 -18.01
CA HIS A 314 6.73 8.55 -17.22
C HIS A 314 5.30 7.96 -17.37
N THR A 315 5.00 7.26 -18.47
CA THR A 315 3.67 6.65 -18.72
C THR A 315 3.41 5.41 -17.88
N VAL A 316 4.40 4.99 -17.10
CA VAL A 316 4.36 3.80 -16.26
C VAL A 316 3.61 4.08 -14.97
N SER A 317 2.80 3.11 -14.53
CA SER A 317 2.07 3.20 -13.26
C SER A 317 3.01 3.40 -12.07
N SER A 318 2.59 4.14 -11.06
CA SER A 318 3.32 4.35 -9.79
C SER A 318 3.76 3.03 -9.13
N HIS A 319 2.92 2.00 -9.20
CA HIS A 319 3.20 0.67 -8.66
C HIS A 319 4.42 -0.01 -9.32
N LEU A 320 4.63 0.20 -10.62
CA LEU A 320 5.81 -0.38 -11.29
C LEU A 320 7.10 0.34 -10.87
N PHE A 321 7.06 1.66 -10.65
CA PHE A 321 8.20 2.40 -10.12
C PHE A 321 8.61 1.94 -8.72
N GLU A 322 7.63 1.68 -7.86
CA GLU A 322 7.87 1.13 -6.53
C GLU A 322 8.56 -0.24 -6.62
N ALA A 323 8.08 -1.13 -7.50
CA ALA A 323 8.70 -2.43 -7.68
C ALA A 323 10.09 -2.38 -8.32
N LEU A 324 10.32 -1.49 -9.29
CA LEU A 324 11.67 -1.26 -9.81
C LEU A 324 12.63 -0.87 -8.68
N SER A 325 12.20 0.05 -7.81
CA SER A 325 12.98 0.49 -6.64
C SER A 325 13.30 -0.68 -5.70
N ILE A 326 12.32 -1.55 -5.42
CA ILE A 326 12.50 -2.73 -4.57
C ILE A 326 13.45 -3.76 -5.22
N TYR A 327 13.27 -4.06 -6.51
CA TYR A 327 14.10 -5.02 -7.24
C TYR A 327 15.56 -4.55 -7.34
N PHE A 328 15.77 -3.28 -7.65
CA PHE A 328 17.09 -2.65 -7.62
C PHE A 328 17.73 -2.77 -6.24
N SER A 329 17.00 -2.34 -5.20
CA SER A 329 17.48 -2.36 -3.80
C SER A 329 17.87 -3.78 -3.37
N TYR A 330 17.05 -4.77 -3.73
CA TYR A 330 17.34 -6.18 -3.46
C TYR A 330 18.63 -6.62 -4.15
N GLY A 331 18.77 -6.34 -5.45
CA GLY A 331 19.97 -6.69 -6.22
C GLY A 331 21.24 -6.07 -5.63
N TYR A 332 21.20 -4.78 -5.31
CA TYR A 332 22.33 -4.06 -4.71
C TYR A 332 22.74 -4.62 -3.35
N LEU A 333 21.79 -4.73 -2.42
CA LEU A 333 22.08 -5.18 -1.05
C LEU A 333 22.50 -6.65 -0.99
N HIS A 334 21.91 -7.50 -1.85
CA HIS A 334 22.27 -8.91 -1.93
C HIS A 334 23.73 -9.06 -2.41
N GLU A 335 24.13 -8.30 -3.42
CA GLU A 335 25.52 -8.31 -3.91
C GLU A 335 26.52 -7.80 -2.86
N GLN A 336 26.09 -6.83 -2.04
CA GLN A 336 26.83 -6.34 -0.88
C GLN A 336 26.88 -7.34 0.30
N GLY A 337 26.36 -8.56 0.11
CA GLY A 337 26.45 -9.66 1.09
C GLY A 337 25.39 -9.62 2.19
N ASN A 338 24.33 -8.81 2.06
CA ASN A 338 23.26 -8.76 3.06
C ASN A 338 22.37 -10.01 2.99
N LYS A 339 22.65 -11.00 3.84
CA LYS A 339 21.89 -12.27 3.90
C LYS A 339 20.45 -12.14 4.41
N ARG A 340 20.05 -10.99 4.95
CA ARG A 340 18.71 -10.75 5.49
C ARG A 340 17.79 -10.04 4.50
N VAL A 341 18.30 -9.63 3.35
CA VAL A 341 17.50 -8.89 2.36
C VAL A 341 16.54 -9.81 1.61
N ASN A 342 15.31 -9.35 1.41
CA ASN A 342 14.29 -9.94 0.55
C ASN A 342 13.41 -8.83 -0.06
N PHE A 343 12.47 -9.19 -0.93
CA PHE A 343 11.61 -8.23 -1.61
C PHE A 343 10.60 -7.50 -0.70
N VAL A 344 10.50 -7.85 0.59
CA VAL A 344 9.69 -7.12 1.59
C VAL A 344 10.53 -5.99 2.18
N ASN A 345 11.77 -6.28 2.58
CA ASN A 345 12.61 -5.33 3.33
C ASN A 345 13.66 -4.60 2.50
N ALA A 346 13.85 -4.96 1.23
CA ALA A 346 14.94 -4.45 0.40
C ALA A 346 14.98 -2.93 0.33
N ARG A 347 13.84 -2.30 0.01
CA ARG A 347 13.75 -0.85 -0.10
C ARG A 347 14.04 -0.16 1.24
N HIS A 348 13.43 -0.65 2.32
CA HIS A 348 13.63 -0.08 3.65
C HIS A 348 15.09 -0.18 4.11
N LEU A 349 15.74 -1.34 3.92
CA LEU A 349 17.15 -1.53 4.27
C LEU A 349 18.09 -0.69 3.43
N PHE A 350 17.70 -0.39 2.18
CA PHE A 350 18.47 0.44 1.25
C PHE A 350 18.37 1.91 1.65
N GLU A 351 17.15 2.42 1.84
CA GLU A 351 16.85 3.81 2.19
C GLU A 351 17.35 4.20 3.60
N ALA A 352 17.62 3.21 4.47
CA ALA A 352 18.28 3.45 5.75
C ALA A 352 19.73 4.00 5.61
N LYS A 353 20.34 3.90 4.42
CA LYS A 353 21.73 4.32 4.18
C LYS A 353 21.92 5.15 2.92
N ILE A 354 21.05 4.99 1.93
CA ILE A 354 21.21 5.56 0.59
C ILE A 354 19.91 6.26 0.20
N GLU A 355 19.99 7.52 -0.18
CA GLU A 355 18.83 8.23 -0.72
C GLU A 355 18.49 7.69 -2.11
N MET A 356 17.22 7.34 -2.34
CA MET A 356 16.74 6.91 -3.66
C MET A 356 15.71 7.90 -4.20
N VAL A 357 15.97 8.40 -5.41
CA VAL A 357 15.03 9.22 -6.16
C VAL A 357 14.55 8.45 -7.40
N VAL A 358 13.26 8.58 -7.71
CA VAL A 358 12.67 7.94 -8.89
C VAL A 358 12.17 9.01 -9.85
N ASP A 359 12.83 9.12 -10.99
CA ASP A 359 12.59 10.13 -12.01
C ASP A 359 11.74 9.58 -13.15
N LYS A 360 10.68 10.30 -13.48
CA LYS A 360 9.79 10.00 -14.61
C LYS A 360 10.31 10.72 -15.85
N ASN A 361 10.77 10.00 -16.88
CA ASN A 361 11.32 10.60 -18.09
C ASN A 361 10.64 10.06 -19.36
N GLN A 362 10.01 10.93 -20.15
CA GLN A 362 9.26 10.55 -21.35
C GLN A 362 10.13 10.04 -22.52
N GLU A 363 11.40 10.42 -22.54
CA GLU A 363 12.30 10.13 -23.67
C GLU A 363 12.87 8.70 -23.63
N LEU A 364 12.66 7.98 -22.52
CA LEU A 364 13.18 6.65 -22.28
C LEU A 364 12.16 5.57 -22.69
N ASN A 365 12.17 5.15 -23.95
CA ASN A 365 11.34 4.03 -24.42
C ASN A 365 11.97 2.68 -24.06
N ASN A 366 11.39 1.96 -23.09
CA ASN A 366 11.85 0.65 -22.59
C ASN A 366 13.30 0.61 -22.08
N VAL A 367 13.89 1.78 -21.80
CA VAL A 367 15.23 1.92 -21.26
C VAL A 367 15.13 2.30 -19.79
N LEU A 368 15.72 1.49 -18.92
CA LEU A 368 15.92 1.81 -17.52
C LEU A 368 17.30 2.42 -17.34
N VAL A 369 17.36 3.63 -16.80
CA VAL A 369 18.62 4.31 -16.48
C VAL A 369 18.77 4.36 -14.96
N ILE A 370 19.92 3.93 -14.47
CA ILE A 370 20.33 4.05 -13.08
C ILE A 370 21.49 5.03 -13.02
N ARG A 371 21.37 6.06 -12.19
CA ARG A 371 22.47 6.96 -11.88
C ARG A 371 22.83 6.84 -10.41
N VAL A 372 24.11 6.72 -10.13
CA VAL A 372 24.68 6.58 -8.80
C VAL A 372 25.63 7.73 -8.58
N THR A 373 25.44 8.45 -7.48
CA THR A 373 26.30 9.55 -7.06
C THR A 373 26.93 9.18 -5.73
N GLY A 374 28.25 9.08 -5.72
CA GLY A 374 29.03 8.84 -4.51
C GLY A 374 30.33 9.63 -4.52
N ASP A 375 31.18 9.38 -3.53
CA ASP A 375 32.43 10.13 -3.32
C ASP A 375 33.41 10.02 -4.52
N SER A 376 33.32 8.92 -5.26
CA SER A 376 34.13 8.66 -6.47
C SER A 376 33.56 9.29 -7.75
N GLY A 377 32.50 10.09 -7.65
CA GLY A 377 31.83 10.74 -8.78
C GLY A 377 30.51 10.09 -9.20
N ILE A 378 30.06 10.41 -10.40
CA ILE A 378 28.79 9.93 -10.96
C ILE A 378 29.04 8.71 -11.83
N LYS A 379 28.32 7.62 -11.57
CA LYS A 379 28.25 6.43 -12.41
C LYS A 379 26.84 6.26 -12.94
N GLU A 380 26.68 6.06 -14.24
CA GLU A 380 25.40 5.84 -14.90
C GLU A 380 25.43 4.50 -15.61
N LEU A 381 24.39 3.69 -15.45
CA LEU A 381 24.14 2.49 -16.23
C LEU A 381 22.80 2.64 -16.92
N SER A 382 22.70 2.21 -18.18
CA SER A 382 21.40 2.00 -18.80
C SER A 382 21.25 0.57 -19.28
N GLY A 383 20.04 0.04 -19.16
CA GLY A 383 19.66 -1.25 -19.73
C GLY A 383 18.36 -1.15 -20.52
N ILE A 384 18.16 -2.13 -21.40
CA ILE A 384 16.97 -2.23 -22.24
C ILE A 384 16.39 -3.64 -22.19
N VAL A 385 15.07 -3.74 -22.30
CA VAL A 385 14.34 -5.00 -22.46
C VAL A 385 13.90 -5.14 -23.91
N CYS A 386 14.24 -6.26 -24.54
CA CYS A 386 13.81 -6.63 -25.89
C CYS A 386 13.15 -8.01 -25.87
N GLY A 387 11.81 -8.05 -25.92
CA GLY A 387 11.06 -9.28 -25.64
C GLY A 387 11.27 -9.70 -24.19
N ASP A 388 11.73 -10.92 -23.97
CA ASP A 388 12.10 -11.43 -22.63
C ASP A 388 13.59 -11.28 -22.30
N HIS A 389 14.39 -10.73 -23.22
CA HIS A 389 15.83 -10.59 -23.07
C HIS A 389 16.24 -9.26 -22.45
N LEU A 390 17.23 -9.35 -21.56
CA LEU A 390 17.75 -8.30 -20.70
C LEU A 390 19.12 -7.86 -21.22
N TRP A 391 19.31 -6.56 -21.42
CA TRP A 391 20.53 -6.06 -22.04
C TRP A 391 21.10 -4.87 -21.28
N LEU A 392 22.41 -4.88 -21.03
CA LEU A 392 23.14 -3.68 -20.66
C LEU A 392 23.40 -2.86 -21.93
N ASN A 393 22.95 -1.61 -21.93
CA ASN A 393 22.96 -0.72 -23.08
C ASN A 393 24.11 0.31 -23.02
N SER A 394 24.33 0.95 -21.87
CA SER A 394 25.41 1.92 -21.71
C SER A 394 25.96 2.02 -20.29
N VAL A 395 27.17 2.60 -20.19
CA VAL A 395 27.82 3.00 -18.94
C VAL A 395 28.31 4.43 -19.12
N ASN A 396 28.00 5.38 -18.23
CA ASN A 396 28.45 6.78 -18.32
C ASN A 396 28.28 7.39 -19.73
N GLN A 397 27.09 7.20 -20.34
CA GLN A 397 26.76 7.65 -21.71
C GLN A 397 27.56 7.00 -22.85
N CYS A 398 28.47 6.08 -22.52
CA CYS A 398 29.22 5.27 -23.46
C CYS A 398 28.41 4.01 -23.80
N ARG A 399 27.93 3.91 -25.06
CA ARG A 399 27.14 2.76 -25.52
C ARG A 399 28.03 1.60 -25.92
N PHE A 400 27.59 0.38 -25.62
CA PHE A 400 28.22 -0.83 -26.11
C PHE A 400 27.86 -1.05 -27.59
N ILE A 401 28.85 -1.45 -28.40
CA ILE A 401 28.65 -1.74 -29.84
C ILE A 401 27.73 -2.95 -30.06
N ALA A 402 27.83 -3.95 -29.18
CA ALA A 402 26.87 -5.04 -29.07
C ALA A 402 26.38 -5.09 -27.63
N HIS A 403 25.07 -5.22 -27.44
CA HIS A 403 24.46 -5.24 -26.11
C HIS A 403 25.01 -6.39 -25.26
N VAL A 404 25.26 -6.14 -23.97
CA VAL A 404 25.73 -7.18 -23.04
C VAL A 404 24.52 -7.92 -22.47
N PRO A 405 24.37 -9.23 -22.70
CA PRO A 405 23.23 -9.98 -22.19
C PRO A 405 23.29 -10.07 -20.66
N LEU A 406 22.14 -9.86 -20.01
CA LEU A 406 21.95 -9.94 -18.57
C LEU A 406 20.99 -11.05 -18.15
N ASP A 407 20.65 -11.95 -19.07
CA ASP A 407 19.65 -13.02 -18.91
C ASP A 407 20.03 -14.07 -17.87
N ASP A 408 21.32 -14.38 -17.76
CA ASP A 408 21.81 -15.34 -16.77
C ASP A 408 22.09 -14.63 -15.44
N GLU A 409 21.38 -15.04 -14.38
CA GLU A 409 21.60 -14.51 -13.03
C GLU A 409 22.97 -14.89 -12.45
N LYS A 410 23.60 -15.97 -12.94
CA LYS A 410 24.90 -16.46 -12.45
C LYS A 410 26.09 -15.68 -12.99
N THR A 411 25.91 -15.02 -14.13
CA THR A 411 27.00 -14.26 -14.76
C THR A 411 27.24 -12.98 -13.96
N HIS A 412 28.43 -12.79 -13.41
CA HIS A 412 28.76 -11.54 -12.75
C HIS A 412 29.27 -10.55 -13.79
N VAL A 413 28.60 -9.39 -13.93
CA VAL A 413 29.05 -8.34 -14.85
C VAL A 413 29.83 -7.30 -14.09
N VAL A 414 31.13 -7.25 -14.31
CA VAL A 414 32.01 -6.22 -13.72
C VAL A 414 32.36 -5.19 -14.78
N VAL A 415 31.96 -3.95 -14.52
CA VAL A 415 32.21 -2.82 -15.43
C VAL A 415 33.35 -1.97 -14.88
N GLN A 416 34.47 -1.91 -15.62
CA GLN A 416 35.66 -1.16 -15.23
C GLN A 416 36.18 -0.27 -16.36
N PRO A 417 36.78 0.89 -16.03
CA PRO A 417 37.52 1.69 -17.00
C PRO A 417 38.80 0.96 -17.37
N ILE A 418 39.13 0.90 -18.66
CA ILE A 418 40.35 0.23 -19.14
C ILE A 418 41.20 1.21 -19.97
N GLN A 419 42.51 1.20 -19.76
CA GLN A 419 43.47 1.89 -20.63
C GLN A 419 43.57 1.18 -22.00
N GLY A 420 43.55 1.93 -23.10
CA GLY A 420 43.41 1.39 -24.46
C GLY A 420 44.32 0.20 -24.81
N SER A 421 45.56 0.17 -24.33
CA SER A 421 46.53 -0.91 -24.60
C SER A 421 46.17 -2.27 -23.95
N PHE A 422 45.40 -2.28 -22.87
CA PHE A 422 44.99 -3.52 -22.19
C PHE A 422 43.78 -4.18 -22.87
N VAL A 423 42.95 -3.40 -23.56
CA VAL A 423 41.82 -3.89 -24.38
C VAL A 423 42.33 -4.74 -25.54
N ASP A 424 43.34 -4.24 -26.25
CA ASP A 424 43.97 -4.95 -27.37
C ASP A 424 44.64 -6.24 -26.90
N HIS A 425 45.31 -6.20 -25.74
CA HIS A 425 45.90 -7.40 -25.12
C HIS A 425 44.84 -8.46 -24.74
N LEU A 426 43.70 -8.04 -24.18
CA LEU A 426 42.60 -8.95 -23.84
C LEU A 426 41.96 -9.56 -25.10
N ARG A 427 41.77 -8.77 -26.16
CA ARG A 427 41.28 -9.26 -27.47
C ARG A 427 42.24 -10.28 -28.08
N ASP A 428 43.52 -9.98 -28.12
CA ASP A 428 44.54 -10.84 -28.73
C ASP A 428 44.74 -12.15 -27.94
N ASN A 429 44.35 -12.18 -26.66
CA ASN A 429 44.46 -13.35 -25.77
C ASN A 429 43.12 -13.94 -25.35
N THR A 430 42.02 -13.65 -26.05
CA THR A 430 40.68 -14.10 -25.68
C THR A 430 40.60 -15.62 -25.45
N SER A 431 41.33 -16.41 -26.25
CA SER A 431 41.43 -17.88 -26.09
C SER A 431 42.07 -18.34 -24.78
N LYS A 432 42.93 -17.54 -24.14
CA LYS A 432 43.55 -17.83 -22.83
C LYS A 432 42.61 -17.52 -21.66
N TYR A 433 41.64 -16.62 -21.85
CA TYR A 433 40.71 -16.15 -20.83
C TYR A 433 39.26 -16.58 -21.08
N GLN A 434 39.03 -17.47 -22.06
CA GLN A 434 37.70 -17.95 -22.48
C GLN A 434 36.82 -18.47 -21.33
N ASN A 435 37.42 -18.92 -20.23
CA ASN A 435 36.69 -19.39 -19.04
C ASN A 435 36.36 -18.29 -18.02
N ARG A 436 36.73 -17.02 -18.26
CA ARG A 436 36.57 -15.90 -17.30
C ARG A 436 36.21 -14.54 -17.92
N ILE A 437 36.25 -14.39 -19.25
CA ILE A 437 35.94 -13.13 -19.94
C ILE A 437 35.12 -13.46 -21.18
N SER A 438 33.80 -13.27 -21.12
CA SER A 438 32.93 -13.62 -22.25
C SER A 438 32.76 -12.49 -23.28
N ALA A 439 33.11 -11.24 -22.95
CA ALA A 439 33.12 -10.15 -23.92
C ALA A 439 33.99 -8.95 -23.48
N VAL A 440 34.57 -8.25 -24.47
CA VAL A 440 35.27 -6.96 -24.32
C VAL A 440 34.69 -6.05 -25.39
N PHE A 441 34.02 -4.98 -24.97
CA PHE A 441 33.30 -4.09 -25.89
C PHE A 441 33.97 -2.72 -25.91
N ASP A 442 34.15 -2.16 -27.11
CA ASP A 442 34.52 -0.75 -27.23
C ASP A 442 33.30 0.11 -26.91
N THR A 443 33.54 1.21 -26.21
CA THR A 443 32.53 2.23 -25.96
C THR A 443 32.71 3.41 -26.89
N VAL A 444 31.62 3.85 -27.53
CA VAL A 444 31.61 5.09 -28.31
C VAL A 444 30.99 6.20 -27.47
N SER A 445 31.74 7.27 -27.22
CA SER A 445 31.25 8.48 -26.54
C SER A 445 30.23 9.21 -27.41
N GLN A 446 29.03 9.48 -26.89
CA GLN A 446 27.97 10.17 -27.64
C GLN A 446 28.18 11.69 -27.77
N THR A 447 29.05 12.31 -26.97
CA THR A 447 29.17 13.77 -26.88
C THR A 447 30.33 14.36 -27.69
N GLY A 448 31.14 13.52 -28.34
CA GLY A 448 32.27 13.98 -29.17
C GLY A 448 33.39 14.71 -28.42
N SER A 449 33.34 14.82 -27.09
CA SER A 449 34.24 15.67 -26.28
C SER A 449 35.08 14.95 -25.22
N ASN A 450 35.08 13.61 -25.19
CA ASN A 450 36.03 12.83 -24.38
C ASN A 450 36.37 11.52 -25.12
N GLN A 451 37.45 11.54 -25.90
CA GLN A 451 37.91 10.39 -26.71
C GLN A 451 38.65 9.30 -25.92
N ASP A 452 38.94 9.51 -24.62
CA ASP A 452 39.93 8.68 -23.90
C ASP A 452 39.39 7.75 -22.80
N GLN A 453 38.08 7.72 -22.53
CA GLN A 453 37.52 6.76 -21.56
C GLN A 453 36.87 5.56 -22.27
N ARG A 454 37.58 4.42 -22.25
CA ARG A 454 37.05 3.12 -22.68
C ARG A 454 36.58 2.31 -21.48
N TRP A 455 35.40 1.70 -21.58
CA TRP A 455 34.88 0.80 -20.56
C TRP A 455 34.80 -0.61 -21.08
N CYS A 456 35.08 -1.59 -20.24
CA CYS A 456 34.87 -2.99 -20.53
C CYS A 456 33.90 -3.59 -19.52
N ALA A 457 33.01 -4.45 -20.01
CA ALA A 457 32.14 -5.28 -19.19
C ALA A 457 32.68 -6.72 -19.20
N LEU A 458 33.25 -7.15 -18.08
CA LEU A 458 33.73 -8.52 -17.90
C LEU A 458 32.58 -9.38 -17.41
N LEU A 459 32.30 -10.48 -18.11
CA LEU A 459 31.36 -11.52 -17.71
C LEU A 459 32.15 -12.62 -17.00
N LEU A 460 31.96 -12.73 -15.68
CA LEU A 460 32.70 -13.61 -14.76
C LEU A 460 31.84 -14.78 -14.26
#